data_AF-A0A848BBR6-F1
#
_entry.id   AF-A0A848BBR6-F1
#
_cell.length_a   1.000
_cell.length_b   1.000
_cell.length_c   1.000
_cell.angle_alpha   90.00
_cell.angle_beta   90.00
_cell.angle_gamma   90.00
#
_symmetry.space_group_name_H-M   'P 1'
#
loop_
_entity.id
_entity.type
_entity.pdbx_description
1 polymer ?
#
loop_
_entity_poly.entity_id
_entity_poly.type
_entity_poly.pdbx_seq_one_letter_code
_entity_poly.pdbx_strand_id
1 'polypeptide(L)'
;MAIRVSSNQMVYNYKKQLNDANNRKDKLMEQGDGSKLHRPSDDSVAYTKYLRYDTSQQENEQYQENVSTGISWMKASDSALVSMTDIQTTFKEKTVAAANGDKTNEDMAAIGKEMEAEIQELVSLGNTQQGDRYIFAGQKDTTQPFSLSEKEVKRGLAKTLSEKASNYFSGTNGAEDMGTVKQMLTLTGTTGTGADAKTETYYLNTKDGYIYTKDFVENGYQQKIAQNANAKVDPTKDAVGLLDGWTGSKDVSEYFKNTGEIIKTPQTDMKATNVGTGNVAGVKFTFATVEQKIATYQGDNKHISMTKKNGTTEPTSDTVNVTGPEIWGTDIFDDASSGNAPSGTAMLNEMLTVQKQVTSADFSWLSDDGQTISDQAHATTVTTETKLGARQQLYNSVATMLDNQNVLIKQDVTDVSAVDVAALATKLMEEQTVYNMSLALGARILPQSLADYLS
;
A
#
# COMPACT_ATOMS: atom_id res chain seq x y z
N MET A 1 40.33 -72.04 46.34
CA MET A 1 39.36 -70.91 46.43
C MET A 1 39.30 -70.04 45.16
N ALA A 2 39.67 -70.51 43.96
CA ALA A 2 39.65 -69.67 42.74
C ALA A 2 38.35 -69.76 41.90
N ILE A 3 37.44 -70.69 42.21
CA ILE A 3 36.30 -71.04 41.31
C ILE A 3 35.04 -70.18 41.57
N ARG A 4 34.90 -69.52 42.73
CA ARG A 4 33.70 -68.73 43.07
C ARG A 4 33.72 -67.28 42.59
N VAL A 5 34.90 -66.69 42.40
CA VAL A 5 35.03 -65.33 41.84
C VAL A 5 34.73 -65.34 40.34
N SER A 6 35.16 -66.40 39.62
CA SER A 6 34.85 -66.63 38.21
C SER A 6 33.35 -66.75 37.92
N SER A 7 32.60 -67.48 38.75
CA SER A 7 31.14 -67.67 38.59
C SER A 7 30.34 -66.37 38.76
N ASN A 8 30.66 -65.54 39.77
CA ASN A 8 30.03 -64.23 39.94
C ASN A 8 30.41 -63.25 38.82
N GLN A 9 31.66 -63.27 38.34
CA GLN A 9 32.09 -62.46 37.20
C GLN A 9 31.36 -62.87 35.90
N MET A 10 31.14 -64.17 35.69
CA MET A 10 30.45 -64.72 34.52
C MET A 10 28.96 -64.35 34.52
N VAL A 11 28.28 -64.45 35.67
CA VAL A 11 26.89 -64.02 35.83
C VAL A 11 26.75 -62.50 35.69
N TYR A 12 27.70 -61.72 36.20
CA TYR A 12 27.72 -60.27 36.03
C TYR A 12 27.91 -59.87 34.56
N ASN A 13 28.88 -60.49 33.87
CA ASN A 13 29.11 -60.26 32.44
C ASN A 13 27.89 -60.68 31.61
N TYR A 14 27.24 -61.79 31.95
CA TYR A 14 26.00 -62.22 31.33
C TYR A 14 24.86 -61.22 31.52
N LYS A 15 24.60 -60.77 32.76
CA LYS A 15 23.59 -59.76 33.05
C LYS A 15 23.86 -58.44 32.34
N LYS A 16 25.13 -58.03 32.27
CA LYS A 16 25.55 -56.86 31.50
C LYS A 16 25.23 -57.03 30.01
N GLN A 17 25.61 -58.16 29.42
CA GLN A 17 25.32 -58.46 28.01
C GLN A 17 23.81 -58.54 27.73
N LEU A 18 23.02 -59.13 28.64
CA LEU A 18 21.56 -59.20 28.53
C LEU A 18 20.94 -57.80 28.56
N ASN A 19 21.34 -56.97 29.53
CA ASN A 19 20.85 -55.60 29.64
C ASN A 19 21.29 -54.75 28.43
N ASP A 20 22.53 -54.93 27.95
CA ASP A 20 23.02 -54.25 26.75
C ASP A 20 22.22 -54.66 25.51
N ALA A 21 21.89 -55.95 25.35
CA ALA A 21 21.05 -56.45 24.25
C ALA A 21 19.60 -55.94 24.36
N ASN A 22 19.03 -55.90 25.57
CA ASN A 22 17.69 -55.35 25.78
C ASN A 22 17.64 -53.86 25.45
N ASN A 23 18.64 -53.08 25.88
CA ASN A 23 18.74 -51.65 25.56
C ASN A 23 18.90 -51.40 24.05
N ARG A 24 19.68 -52.24 23.34
CA ARG A 24 19.78 -52.15 21.87
C ARG A 24 18.45 -52.43 21.19
N LYS A 25 17.74 -53.47 21.63
CA LYS A 25 16.39 -53.80 21.12
C LYS A 25 15.42 -52.65 21.37
N ASP A 26 15.37 -52.10 22.57
CA ASP A 26 14.47 -50.99 22.93
C ASP A 26 14.77 -49.75 22.08
N LYS A 27 16.04 -49.45 21.82
CA LYS A 27 16.45 -48.36 20.92
C LYS A 27 16.04 -48.61 19.46
N LEU A 28 16.16 -49.84 18.95
CA LEU A 28 15.69 -50.16 17.59
C LEU A 28 14.15 -50.13 17.49
N MET A 29 13.44 -50.49 18.57
CA MET A 29 11.99 -50.34 18.63
C MET A 29 11.55 -48.87 18.65
N GLU A 30 12.30 -47.99 19.33
CA GLU A 30 12.07 -46.54 19.35
C GLU A 30 12.14 -45.93 17.94
N GLN A 31 13.04 -46.43 17.09
CA GLN A 31 13.18 -46.03 15.68
C GLN A 31 12.07 -46.58 14.76
N GLY A 32 11.11 -47.32 15.31
CA GLY A 32 9.99 -47.88 14.56
C GLY A 32 9.05 -46.83 13.97
N ASP A 33 9.13 -45.58 14.44
CA ASP A 33 8.42 -44.42 13.88
C ASP A 33 9.06 -43.86 12.59
N GLY A 34 10.20 -44.40 12.17
CA GLY A 34 10.94 -43.96 10.99
C GLY A 34 12.02 -42.91 11.27
N SER A 35 12.15 -42.43 12.51
CA SER A 35 13.21 -41.52 12.93
C SER A 35 14.34 -42.27 13.62
N LYS A 36 15.59 -41.92 13.31
CA LYS A 36 16.76 -42.37 14.08
C LYS A 36 17.16 -41.38 15.18
N LEU A 37 16.53 -40.20 15.23
CA LEU A 37 16.85 -39.10 16.13
C LEU A 37 15.68 -38.80 17.06
N HIS A 38 15.80 -39.20 18.33
CA HIS A 38 14.85 -38.85 19.39
C HIS A 38 15.48 -37.95 20.45
N ARG A 39 16.79 -38.13 20.70
CA ARG A 39 17.54 -37.39 21.72
C ARG A 39 18.90 -36.93 21.16
N PRO A 40 19.50 -35.86 21.74
CA PRO A 40 20.87 -35.44 21.40
C PRO A 40 21.92 -36.54 21.60
N SER A 41 21.65 -37.52 22.48
CA SER A 41 22.53 -38.66 22.73
C SER A 41 22.47 -39.74 21.64
N ASP A 42 21.48 -39.72 20.75
CA ASP A 42 21.36 -40.73 19.69
C ASP A 42 22.37 -40.49 18.57
N ASP A 43 22.58 -39.23 18.18
CA ASP A 43 23.69 -38.74 17.36
C ASP A 43 23.79 -37.22 17.53
N SER A 44 24.79 -36.74 18.26
CA SER A 44 24.91 -35.30 18.59
C SER A 44 25.19 -34.42 17.36
N VAL A 45 25.85 -34.96 16.33
CA VAL A 45 26.20 -34.22 15.12
C VAL A 45 24.98 -34.10 14.22
N ALA A 46 24.29 -35.22 13.98
CA ALA A 46 23.04 -35.22 13.21
C ALA A 46 21.95 -34.42 13.93
N TYR A 47 21.82 -34.56 15.25
CA TYR A 47 20.84 -33.81 16.02
C TYR A 47 21.06 -32.29 15.96
N THR A 48 22.32 -31.83 15.96
CA THR A 48 22.63 -30.39 15.80
C THR A 48 22.21 -29.87 14.42
N LYS A 49 22.39 -30.66 13.35
CA LYS A 49 21.93 -30.30 12.00
C LYS A 49 20.41 -30.32 11.93
N TYR A 50 19.78 -31.37 12.46
CA TYR A 50 18.33 -31.49 12.55
C TYR A 50 17.70 -30.27 13.22
N LEU A 51 18.20 -29.84 14.39
CA LEU A 51 17.68 -28.64 15.07
C LEU A 51 17.77 -27.37 14.22
N ARG A 52 18.86 -27.19 13.46
CA ARG A 52 19.02 -26.05 12.57
C ARG A 52 18.03 -26.09 11.41
N TYR A 53 17.85 -27.25 10.80
CA TYR A 53 16.89 -27.42 9.70
C TYR A 53 15.45 -27.30 10.18
N ASP A 54 15.12 -27.86 11.35
CA ASP A 54 13.80 -27.74 11.97
C ASP A 54 13.46 -26.27 12.28
N THR A 55 14.40 -25.53 12.89
CA THR A 55 14.22 -24.08 13.10
C THR A 55 14.03 -23.35 11.78
N SER A 56 14.87 -23.65 10.77
CA SER A 56 14.75 -23.05 9.44
C SER A 56 13.44 -23.40 8.74
N GLN A 57 12.89 -24.60 8.97
CA GLN A 57 11.61 -25.03 8.41
C GLN A 57 10.47 -24.21 9.02
N GLN A 58 10.44 -24.08 10.34
CA GLN A 58 9.44 -23.29 11.05
C GLN A 58 9.46 -21.82 10.62
N GLU A 59 10.66 -21.23 10.50
CA GLU A 59 10.81 -19.87 9.96
C GLU A 59 10.28 -19.76 8.53
N ASN A 60 10.62 -20.72 7.66
CA ASN A 60 10.16 -20.72 6.28
C ASN A 60 8.63 -20.89 6.16
N GLU A 61 8.03 -21.76 6.96
CA GLU A 61 6.57 -21.94 7.02
C GLU A 61 5.88 -20.64 7.46
N GLN A 62 6.42 -19.93 8.45
CA GLN A 62 5.90 -18.61 8.84
C GLN A 62 6.01 -17.59 7.71
N TYR A 63 7.13 -17.57 6.95
CA TYR A 63 7.25 -16.69 5.79
C TYR A 63 6.27 -17.06 4.67
N GLN A 64 6.00 -18.36 4.45
CA GLN A 64 5.01 -18.80 3.47
C GLN A 64 3.61 -18.31 3.85
N GLU A 65 3.24 -18.39 5.13
CA GLU A 65 1.98 -17.84 5.63
C GLU A 65 1.90 -16.33 5.42
N ASN A 66 2.92 -15.58 5.85
CA ASN A 66 2.99 -14.13 5.68
C ASN A 66 2.86 -13.70 4.21
N VAL A 67 3.57 -14.38 3.30
CA VAL A 67 3.51 -14.09 1.86
C VAL A 67 2.13 -14.41 1.29
N SER A 68 1.52 -15.52 1.72
CA SER A 68 0.16 -15.91 1.32
C SER A 68 -0.90 -14.89 1.77
N THR A 69 -0.80 -14.40 3.01
CA THR A 69 -1.65 -13.31 3.50
C THR A 69 -1.44 -12.04 2.68
N GLY A 70 -0.19 -11.72 2.33
CA GLY A 70 0.14 -10.53 1.54
C GLY A 70 -0.44 -10.59 0.14
N ILE A 71 -0.32 -11.73 -0.54
CA ILE A 71 -0.94 -11.96 -1.85
C ILE A 71 -2.46 -11.84 -1.76
N SER A 72 -3.08 -12.40 -0.72
CA SER A 72 -4.53 -12.27 -0.52
C SER A 72 -4.97 -10.81 -0.35
N TRP A 73 -4.20 -10.01 0.39
CA TRP A 73 -4.46 -8.57 0.55
C TRP A 73 -4.29 -7.79 -0.75
N MET A 74 -3.22 -8.08 -1.48
CA MET A 74 -2.94 -7.45 -2.76
C MET A 74 -4.02 -7.77 -3.79
N LYS A 75 -4.50 -9.01 -3.86
CA LYS A 75 -5.61 -9.39 -4.77
C LYS A 75 -6.91 -8.68 -4.44
N ALA A 76 -7.24 -8.53 -3.16
CA ALA A 76 -8.44 -7.78 -2.76
C ALA A 76 -8.33 -6.29 -3.12
N SER A 77 -7.14 -5.71 -2.93
CA SER A 77 -6.84 -4.33 -3.28
C SER A 77 -6.88 -4.12 -4.81
N ASP A 78 -6.29 -5.03 -5.58
CA ASP A 78 -6.26 -5.02 -7.04
C ASP A 78 -7.68 -5.09 -7.62
N SER A 79 -8.51 -6.01 -7.14
CA SER A 79 -9.91 -6.11 -7.56
C SER A 79 -10.70 -4.83 -7.30
N ALA A 80 -10.48 -4.16 -6.16
CA ALA A 80 -11.15 -2.90 -5.86
C ALA A 80 -10.64 -1.76 -6.75
N LEU A 81 -9.33 -1.70 -7.03
CA LEU A 81 -8.74 -0.69 -7.93
C LEU A 81 -9.23 -0.85 -9.36
N VAL A 82 -9.36 -2.07 -9.88
CA VAL A 82 -9.93 -2.33 -11.21
C VAL A 82 -11.36 -1.78 -11.30
N SER A 83 -12.20 -2.06 -10.30
CA SER A 83 -13.56 -1.48 -10.26
C SER A 83 -13.57 0.04 -10.15
N MET A 84 -12.62 0.64 -9.40
CA MET A 84 -12.46 2.09 -9.35
C MET A 84 -12.09 2.68 -10.73
N THR A 85 -11.18 2.04 -11.46
CA THR A 85 -10.75 2.44 -12.81
C THR A 85 -11.92 2.39 -13.80
N ASP A 86 -12.77 1.37 -13.74
CA ASP A 86 -13.96 1.24 -14.59
C ASP A 86 -14.98 2.36 -14.32
N ILE A 87 -15.23 2.66 -13.05
CA ILE A 87 -16.12 3.77 -12.66
C ILE A 87 -15.54 5.11 -13.11
N GLN A 88 -14.24 5.35 -12.91
CA GLN A 88 -13.57 6.57 -13.35
C GLN A 88 -13.58 6.73 -14.88
N THR A 89 -13.52 5.63 -15.63
CA THR A 89 -13.68 5.64 -17.09
C THR A 89 -15.08 6.14 -17.47
N THR A 90 -16.11 5.61 -16.82
CA THR A 90 -17.50 6.04 -17.06
C THR A 90 -17.71 7.51 -16.64
N PHE A 91 -17.15 7.91 -15.49
CA PHE A 91 -17.18 9.30 -15.03
C PHE A 91 -16.54 10.26 -16.05
N LYS A 92 -15.41 9.85 -16.63
CA LYS A 92 -14.74 10.60 -17.72
C LYS A 92 -15.64 10.71 -18.95
N GLU A 93 -16.26 9.62 -19.39
CA GLU A 93 -17.20 9.65 -20.53
C GLU A 93 -18.36 10.62 -20.28
N LYS A 94 -18.93 10.62 -19.07
CA LYS A 94 -19.97 11.58 -18.67
C LYS A 94 -19.45 13.00 -18.64
N THR A 95 -18.23 13.23 -18.17
CA THR A 95 -17.58 14.55 -18.16
C THR A 95 -17.44 15.10 -19.59
N VAL A 96 -16.98 14.27 -20.52
CA VAL A 96 -16.87 14.63 -21.94
C VAL A 96 -18.26 14.87 -22.55
N ALA A 97 -19.24 14.04 -22.22
CA ALA A 97 -20.61 14.20 -22.70
C ALA A 97 -21.24 15.51 -22.21
N ALA A 98 -21.01 15.87 -20.95
CA ALA A 98 -21.48 17.10 -20.31
C ALA A 98 -20.74 18.34 -20.79
N ALA A 99 -19.48 18.21 -21.24
CA ALA A 99 -18.72 19.29 -21.83
C ALA A 99 -19.24 19.72 -23.22
N ASN A 100 -20.05 18.88 -23.88
CA ASN A 100 -20.69 19.25 -25.13
C ASN A 100 -21.82 20.26 -24.85
N GLY A 101 -21.75 21.45 -25.46
CA GLY A 101 -22.72 22.53 -25.27
C GLY A 101 -24.13 22.29 -25.85
N ASP A 102 -24.47 21.05 -26.18
CA ASP A 102 -25.77 20.64 -26.73
C ASP A 102 -26.76 20.16 -25.67
N LYS A 103 -26.33 20.05 -24.40
CA LYS A 103 -27.16 19.55 -23.28
C LYS A 103 -28.04 20.61 -22.65
N THR A 104 -29.25 20.21 -22.26
CA THR A 104 -30.15 21.06 -21.49
C THR A 104 -29.80 21.05 -20.00
N ASN A 105 -30.27 22.04 -19.24
CA ASN A 105 -30.08 22.05 -17.79
C ASN A 105 -30.67 20.82 -17.09
N GLU A 106 -31.75 20.25 -17.65
CA GLU A 106 -32.38 19.02 -17.15
C GLU A 106 -31.47 17.80 -17.38
N ASP A 107 -30.87 17.69 -18.57
CA ASP A 107 -29.89 16.64 -18.88
C ASP A 107 -28.66 16.75 -17.98
N MET A 108 -28.15 17.97 -17.77
CA MET A 108 -27.00 18.23 -16.90
C MET A 108 -27.27 17.86 -15.45
N ALA A 109 -28.48 18.15 -14.95
CA ALA A 109 -28.90 17.74 -13.61
C ALA A 109 -29.02 16.20 -13.49
N ALA A 110 -29.44 15.51 -14.56
CA ALA A 110 -29.49 14.04 -14.59
C ALA A 110 -28.07 13.43 -14.59
N ILE A 111 -27.18 13.91 -15.47
CA ILE A 111 -25.77 13.48 -15.52
C ILE A 111 -25.08 13.72 -14.17
N GLY A 112 -25.30 14.89 -13.55
CA GLY A 112 -24.74 15.21 -12.24
C GLY A 112 -25.19 14.26 -11.13
N LYS A 113 -26.42 13.71 -11.20
CA LYS A 113 -26.89 12.69 -10.24
C LYS A 113 -26.22 11.34 -10.48
N GLU A 114 -26.03 10.96 -11.73
CA GLU A 114 -25.31 9.71 -12.07
C GLU A 114 -23.86 9.79 -11.61
N MET A 115 -23.19 10.93 -11.85
CA MET A 115 -21.83 11.20 -11.35
C MET A 115 -21.75 11.18 -9.81
N GLU A 116 -22.76 11.70 -9.11
CA GLU A 116 -22.81 11.61 -7.64
C GLU A 116 -22.91 10.15 -7.17
N ALA A 117 -23.69 9.32 -7.84
CA ALA A 117 -23.80 7.89 -7.54
C ALA A 117 -22.47 7.16 -7.77
N GLU A 118 -21.78 7.45 -8.87
CA GLU A 118 -20.44 6.91 -9.16
C GLU A 118 -19.43 7.29 -8.06
N ILE A 119 -19.43 8.54 -7.60
CA ILE A 119 -18.54 8.97 -6.51
C ILE A 119 -18.90 8.24 -5.19
N GLN A 120 -20.17 8.02 -4.90
CA GLN A 120 -20.59 7.24 -3.73
C GLN A 120 -20.10 5.79 -3.82
N GLU A 121 -20.15 5.20 -5.01
CA GLU A 121 -19.62 3.85 -5.26
C GLU A 121 -18.10 3.80 -5.09
N LEU A 122 -17.36 4.80 -5.58
CA LEU A 122 -15.92 4.92 -5.34
C LEU A 122 -15.57 5.03 -3.85
N VAL A 123 -16.35 5.79 -3.08
CA VAL A 123 -16.19 5.86 -1.62
C VAL A 123 -16.49 4.51 -0.96
N SER A 124 -17.48 3.76 -1.46
CA SER A 124 -17.77 2.41 -0.99
C SER A 124 -16.62 1.45 -1.29
N LEU A 125 -16.04 1.50 -2.50
CA LEU A 125 -14.87 0.72 -2.88
C LEU A 125 -13.63 1.10 -2.04
N GLY A 126 -13.48 2.39 -1.71
CA GLY A 126 -12.45 2.87 -0.78
C GLY A 126 -12.60 2.26 0.62
N ASN A 127 -13.80 1.85 0.99
CA ASN A 127 -14.13 1.19 2.25
C ASN A 127 -14.17 -0.35 2.13
N THR A 128 -13.55 -0.94 1.10
CA THR A 128 -13.48 -2.41 0.94
C THR A 128 -12.78 -3.06 2.14
N GLN A 129 -13.36 -4.18 2.59
CA GLN A 129 -12.87 -4.94 3.73
C GLN A 129 -12.31 -6.31 3.30
N GLN A 130 -11.29 -6.76 4.01
CA GLN A 130 -10.82 -8.14 4.00
C GLN A 130 -10.82 -8.70 5.42
N GLY A 131 -11.71 -9.65 5.68
CA GLY A 131 -12.03 -10.04 7.06
C GLY A 131 -12.62 -8.85 7.81
N ASP A 132 -12.06 -8.51 8.96
CA ASP A 132 -12.51 -7.39 9.79
C ASP A 132 -11.73 -6.08 9.54
N ARG A 133 -10.88 -6.04 8.51
CA ARG A 133 -9.92 -4.95 8.26
C ARG A 133 -10.19 -4.22 6.94
N TYR A 134 -10.09 -2.91 6.95
CA TYR A 134 -10.19 -2.05 5.77
C TYR A 134 -8.87 -1.99 5.01
N ILE A 135 -8.90 -2.33 3.73
CA ILE A 135 -7.67 -2.57 2.95
C ILE A 135 -6.90 -1.29 2.60
N PHE A 136 -7.60 -0.15 2.55
CA PHE A 136 -7.07 1.15 2.16
C PHE A 136 -6.89 2.14 3.33
N ALA A 137 -7.04 1.68 4.57
CA ALA A 137 -7.00 2.54 5.77
C ALA A 137 -5.58 2.71 6.38
N GLY A 138 -4.56 2.14 5.76
CA GLY A 138 -3.20 2.11 6.33
C GLY A 138 -3.11 1.10 7.48
N GLN A 139 -2.40 1.46 8.56
CA GLN A 139 -2.33 0.68 9.80
C GLN A 139 -3.57 0.88 10.71
N LYS A 140 -4.38 1.90 10.47
CA LYS A 140 -5.69 2.10 11.13
C LYS A 140 -6.79 1.30 10.46
N ASP A 141 -6.54 0.01 10.26
CA ASP A 141 -7.37 -0.90 9.47
C ASP A 141 -8.69 -1.30 10.14
N THR A 142 -8.95 -0.91 11.39
CA THR A 142 -10.20 -1.22 12.10
C THR A 142 -11.26 -0.12 12.00
N THR A 143 -10.94 1.02 11.40
CA THR A 143 -11.85 2.17 11.28
C THR A 143 -12.17 2.46 9.83
N GLN A 144 -13.42 2.80 9.52
CA GLN A 144 -13.85 3.13 8.17
C GLN A 144 -12.99 4.29 7.60
N PRO A 145 -12.24 4.07 6.51
CA PRO A 145 -11.30 5.06 6.02
C PRO A 145 -11.95 6.25 5.34
N PHE A 146 -13.00 6.07 4.54
CA PHE A 146 -13.59 7.14 3.73
C PHE A 146 -15.01 7.48 4.15
N SER A 147 -15.28 8.77 4.35
CA SER A 147 -16.61 9.29 4.64
C SER A 147 -16.91 10.55 3.82
N LEU A 148 -18.16 10.67 3.35
CA LEU A 148 -18.67 11.85 2.65
C LEU A 148 -19.44 12.75 3.63
N SER A 149 -19.23 14.06 3.56
CA SER A 149 -19.97 15.02 4.39
C SER A 149 -21.46 15.07 4.03
N GLU A 150 -22.33 15.18 5.04
CA GLU A 150 -23.77 15.39 4.82
C GLU A 150 -24.08 16.81 4.33
N LYS A 151 -23.24 17.77 4.73
CA LYS A 151 -23.41 19.19 4.41
C LYS A 151 -22.44 19.62 3.32
N GLU A 152 -22.91 20.53 2.50
CA GLU A 152 -22.08 21.23 1.53
C GLU A 152 -21.25 22.32 2.23
N VAL A 153 -19.99 22.41 1.86
CA VAL A 153 -19.04 23.41 2.37
C VAL A 153 -18.38 24.12 1.20
N LYS A 154 -17.87 25.32 1.46
CA LYS A 154 -17.15 26.11 0.45
C LYS A 154 -15.73 25.59 0.30
N ARG A 155 -15.47 24.91 -0.81
CA ARG A 155 -14.12 24.52 -1.24
C ARG A 155 -13.54 25.60 -2.16
N GLY A 156 -12.24 25.86 -2.06
CA GLY A 156 -11.54 26.68 -3.04
C GLY A 156 -11.63 26.06 -4.44
N LEU A 157 -11.92 26.87 -5.45
CA LEU A 157 -11.88 26.43 -6.84
C LEU A 157 -10.44 26.59 -7.35
N ALA A 158 -9.89 25.51 -7.89
CA ALA A 158 -8.58 25.51 -8.52
C ALA A 158 -8.70 25.39 -10.05
N LYS A 159 -7.76 26.00 -10.77
CA LYS A 159 -7.55 25.85 -12.21
C LYS A 159 -6.58 24.71 -12.44
N THR A 160 -6.98 23.70 -13.18
CA THR A 160 -6.10 22.59 -13.53
C THR A 160 -5.27 22.97 -14.75
N LEU A 161 -3.98 22.65 -14.72
CA LEU A 161 -3.06 22.93 -15.80
C LEU A 161 -2.82 21.66 -16.62
N SER A 162 -3.01 21.76 -17.94
CA SER A 162 -2.54 20.73 -18.87
C SER A 162 -1.02 20.54 -18.77
N GLU A 163 -0.49 19.40 -19.21
CA GLU A 163 0.95 19.12 -19.16
C GLU A 163 1.79 20.21 -19.85
N LYS A 164 1.32 20.73 -20.99
CA LYS A 164 1.97 21.84 -21.70
C LYS A 164 1.93 23.15 -20.92
N ALA A 165 0.78 23.48 -20.32
CA ALA A 165 0.64 24.67 -19.49
C ALA A 165 1.54 24.56 -18.25
N SER A 166 1.49 23.43 -17.55
CA SER A 166 2.38 23.13 -16.42
C SER A 166 3.87 23.26 -16.81
N ASN A 167 4.27 22.74 -17.97
CA ASN A 167 5.65 22.88 -18.45
C ASN A 167 6.05 24.34 -18.71
N TYR A 168 5.14 25.18 -19.18
CA TYR A 168 5.41 26.62 -19.34
C TYR A 168 5.50 27.33 -17.99
N PHE A 169 4.54 27.04 -17.12
CA PHE A 169 4.43 27.60 -15.79
C PHE A 169 5.35 26.95 -14.78
N SER A 170 6.26 26.01 -15.10
CA SER A 170 7.17 25.34 -14.13
C SER A 170 8.60 25.92 -14.11
N GLY A 171 8.79 27.14 -14.62
CA GLY A 171 10.11 27.80 -14.65
C GLY A 171 10.70 28.11 -13.27
N THR A 172 11.88 28.75 -13.24
CA THR A 172 12.57 29.19 -12.00
C THR A 172 11.65 29.96 -11.04
N ASN A 173 10.64 30.64 -11.57
CA ASN A 173 9.59 31.37 -10.87
C ASN A 173 8.18 30.95 -11.36
N GLY A 174 7.91 29.66 -11.48
CA GLY A 174 6.64 29.13 -11.94
C GLY A 174 6.07 28.07 -10.98
N ALA A 175 4.78 27.71 -11.11
CA ALA A 175 4.06 26.67 -10.37
C ALA A 175 4.95 25.46 -10.06
N GLU A 176 5.00 25.06 -8.79
CA GLU A 176 5.83 23.93 -8.37
C GLU A 176 5.35 22.63 -9.03
N ASP A 177 6.18 21.59 -8.87
CA ASP A 177 5.78 20.21 -9.06
C ASP A 177 4.76 19.83 -7.96
N MET A 178 3.63 20.55 -7.90
CA MET A 178 2.58 20.49 -6.90
C MET A 178 1.76 19.24 -7.13
N GLY A 179 1.81 18.33 -6.16
CA GLY A 179 1.05 17.09 -6.12
C GLY A 179 0.95 16.27 -7.41
N THR A 180 -0.06 15.42 -7.44
CA THR A 180 -0.40 14.63 -8.63
C THR A 180 -1.05 15.52 -9.69
N VAL A 181 -1.73 16.58 -9.27
CA VAL A 181 -2.43 17.52 -10.16
C VAL A 181 -1.83 18.92 -10.04
N LYS A 182 -1.41 19.44 -11.19
CA LYS A 182 -0.78 20.77 -11.31
C LYS A 182 -1.87 21.82 -11.41
N GLN A 183 -1.94 22.70 -10.42
CA GLN A 183 -3.04 23.67 -10.32
C GLN A 183 -2.57 25.08 -9.97
N MET A 184 -3.45 26.03 -10.23
CA MET A 184 -3.41 27.40 -9.71
C MET A 184 -4.69 27.67 -8.92
N LEU A 185 -4.65 28.58 -7.95
CA LEU A 185 -5.88 28.97 -7.26
C LEU A 185 -6.68 29.95 -8.12
N THR A 186 -7.99 29.74 -8.22
CA THR A 186 -8.87 30.65 -8.95
C THR A 186 -9.27 31.80 -8.05
N LEU A 187 -9.06 33.02 -8.54
CA LEU A 187 -9.42 34.27 -7.91
C LEU A 187 -10.54 34.96 -8.69
N THR A 188 -11.43 35.58 -7.94
CA THR A 188 -12.45 36.50 -8.43
C THR A 188 -11.98 37.91 -8.15
N GLY A 189 -11.63 38.65 -9.21
CA GLY A 189 -11.21 40.05 -9.14
C GLY A 189 -12.38 40.97 -9.45
N THR A 190 -12.70 41.87 -8.53
CA THR A 190 -13.78 42.85 -8.71
C THR A 190 -13.23 44.26 -8.84
N THR A 191 -13.63 44.98 -9.88
CA THR A 191 -13.30 46.40 -10.09
C THR A 191 -14.54 47.27 -9.90
N GLY A 192 -14.40 48.38 -9.17
CA GLY A 192 -15.51 49.28 -8.83
C GLY A 192 -16.27 48.88 -7.56
N THR A 193 -17.28 49.67 -7.21
CA THR A 193 -18.13 49.48 -6.02
C THR A 193 -19.60 49.63 -6.39
N GLY A 194 -20.46 48.66 -6.05
CA GLY A 194 -21.90 48.72 -6.30
C GLY A 194 -22.34 47.99 -7.57
N ALA A 195 -23.40 48.48 -8.24
CA ALA A 195 -24.04 47.81 -9.38
C ALA A 195 -23.18 47.78 -10.67
N ASP A 196 -22.17 48.65 -10.78
CA ASP A 196 -21.24 48.72 -11.93
C ASP A 196 -19.98 47.86 -11.72
N ALA A 197 -19.95 47.05 -10.67
CA ALA A 197 -18.82 46.20 -10.34
C ALA A 197 -18.60 45.16 -11.45
N LYS A 198 -17.43 45.19 -12.10
CA LYS A 198 -17.04 44.16 -13.07
C LYS A 198 -16.25 43.09 -12.36
N THR A 199 -16.67 41.85 -12.57
CA THR A 199 -16.04 40.67 -11.99
C THR A 199 -15.36 39.87 -13.09
N GLU A 200 -14.07 39.61 -12.91
CA GLU A 200 -13.24 38.85 -13.83
C GLU A 200 -12.50 37.73 -13.07
N THR A 201 -12.18 36.66 -13.79
CA THR A 201 -11.45 35.52 -13.24
C THR A 201 -9.95 35.71 -13.45
N TYR A 202 -9.19 35.45 -12.39
CA TYR A 202 -7.74 35.48 -12.37
C TYR A 202 -7.22 34.18 -11.76
N TYR A 203 -5.96 33.85 -12.04
CA TYR A 203 -5.32 32.66 -11.52
C TYR A 203 -4.08 33.05 -10.73
N LEU A 204 -3.97 32.53 -9.50
CA LEU A 204 -2.86 32.74 -8.59
C LEU A 204 -1.94 31.54 -8.63
N ASN A 205 -0.67 31.78 -8.92
CA ASN A 205 0.36 30.81 -8.68
C ASN A 205 0.73 30.82 -7.18
N THR A 206 0.47 29.70 -6.51
CA THR A 206 0.68 29.56 -5.07
C THR A 206 2.15 29.53 -4.69
N LYS A 207 3.07 29.23 -5.61
CA LYS A 207 4.51 29.22 -5.30
C LYS A 207 5.05 30.61 -4.97
N ASP A 208 4.68 31.58 -5.78
CA ASP A 208 5.34 32.87 -5.86
C ASP A 208 4.38 34.05 -5.66
N GLY A 209 3.07 33.78 -5.59
CA GLY A 209 2.03 34.78 -5.36
C GLY A 209 1.66 35.59 -6.60
N TYR A 210 2.19 35.26 -7.79
CA TYR A 210 1.88 36.01 -9.01
C TYR A 210 0.48 35.66 -9.53
N ILE A 211 -0.22 36.71 -9.99
CA ILE A 211 -1.57 36.66 -10.53
C ILE A 211 -1.50 36.80 -12.05
N TYR A 212 -2.21 35.91 -12.75
CA TYR A 212 -2.33 35.88 -14.20
C TYR A 212 -3.80 36.04 -14.61
N THR A 213 -4.04 36.61 -15.79
CA THR A 213 -5.39 36.72 -16.35
C THR A 213 -5.87 35.38 -16.90
N LYS A 214 -7.20 35.18 -16.91
CA LYS A 214 -7.81 34.00 -17.51
C LYS A 214 -7.32 33.75 -18.95
N ASP A 215 -7.36 34.79 -19.78
CA ASP A 215 -6.96 34.72 -21.19
C ASP A 215 -5.48 34.31 -21.37
N PHE A 216 -4.59 34.77 -20.50
CA PHE A 216 -3.17 34.42 -20.59
C PHE A 216 -2.92 32.94 -20.27
N VAL A 217 -3.56 32.43 -19.21
CA VAL A 217 -3.38 31.04 -18.78
C VAL A 217 -4.06 30.05 -19.72
N GLU A 218 -5.17 30.44 -20.37
CA GLU A 218 -5.89 29.55 -21.28
C GLU A 218 -5.35 29.61 -22.73
N ASN A 219 -5.03 30.81 -23.24
CA ASN A 219 -4.67 31.00 -24.64
C ASN A 219 -3.30 31.68 -24.84
N GLY A 220 -2.95 32.65 -23.98
CA GLY A 220 -1.76 33.49 -24.16
C GLY A 220 -0.43 32.72 -24.10
N TYR A 221 -0.31 31.74 -23.20
CA TYR A 221 0.91 30.94 -23.07
C TYR A 221 1.22 30.12 -24.34
N GLN A 222 0.18 29.68 -25.06
CA GLN A 222 0.35 28.88 -26.27
C GLN A 222 1.08 29.67 -27.37
N GLN A 223 0.81 30.97 -27.46
CA GLN A 223 1.50 31.86 -28.41
C GLN A 223 2.99 32.01 -28.08
N LYS A 224 3.34 32.04 -26.79
CA LYS A 224 4.72 32.12 -26.32
C LYS A 224 5.49 30.82 -26.61
N ILE A 225 4.86 29.66 -26.39
CA ILE A 225 5.43 28.36 -26.75
C ILE A 225 5.57 28.21 -28.27
N ALA A 226 4.62 28.72 -29.06
CA ALA A 226 4.71 28.68 -30.52
C ALA A 226 5.90 29.48 -31.07
N GLN A 227 6.29 30.55 -30.37
CA GLN A 227 7.48 31.34 -30.72
C GLN A 227 8.78 30.70 -30.22
N ASN A 228 8.75 30.05 -29.06
CA ASN A 228 9.88 29.30 -28.51
C ASN A 228 9.37 28.10 -27.69
N ALA A 229 9.61 26.88 -28.18
CA ALA A 229 9.13 25.66 -27.54
C ALA A 229 9.64 25.47 -26.09
N ASN A 230 10.77 26.10 -25.74
CA ASN A 230 11.35 26.07 -24.40
C ASN A 230 11.03 27.31 -23.56
N ALA A 231 10.08 28.15 -24.00
CA ALA A 231 9.66 29.31 -23.24
C ALA A 231 9.13 28.89 -21.86
N LYS A 232 9.51 29.66 -20.85
CA LYS A 232 9.00 29.57 -19.49
C LYS A 232 8.33 30.89 -19.14
N VAL A 233 7.40 30.85 -18.19
CA VAL A 233 6.75 32.07 -17.68
C VAL A 233 7.80 33.05 -17.14
N ASP A 234 7.69 34.32 -17.55
CA ASP A 234 8.43 35.43 -16.94
C ASP A 234 7.44 36.26 -16.12
N PRO A 235 7.36 36.05 -14.78
CA PRO A 235 6.36 36.72 -13.96
C PRO A 235 6.47 38.24 -13.99
N THR A 236 7.66 38.79 -14.28
CA THR A 236 7.86 40.24 -14.34
C THR A 236 7.23 40.88 -15.57
N LYS A 237 6.89 40.09 -16.59
CA LYS A 237 6.29 40.57 -17.85
C LYS A 237 4.89 40.02 -18.09
N ASP A 238 4.70 38.75 -17.75
CA ASP A 238 3.50 37.97 -18.09
C ASP A 238 2.45 37.98 -16.96
N ALA A 239 2.84 38.23 -15.71
CA ALA A 239 1.89 38.42 -14.62
C ALA A 239 1.27 39.83 -14.68
N VAL A 240 0.07 39.95 -14.11
CA VAL A 240 -0.63 41.24 -13.96
C VAL A 240 -0.47 41.84 -12.56
N GLY A 241 -0.10 41.03 -11.57
CA GLY A 241 0.14 41.49 -10.21
C GLY A 241 0.77 40.43 -9.32
N LEU A 242 1.17 40.87 -8.13
CA LEU A 242 1.67 40.04 -7.03
C LEU A 242 0.74 40.21 -5.83
N LEU A 243 0.17 39.13 -5.31
CA LEU A 243 -0.76 39.17 -4.19
C LEU A 243 -0.06 39.65 -2.91
N ASP A 244 -0.59 40.70 -2.29
CA ASP A 244 0.02 41.29 -1.09
C ASP A 244 -0.10 40.32 0.09
N GLY A 245 1.02 40.03 0.74
CA GLY A 245 1.08 39.12 1.89
C GLY A 245 1.18 37.64 1.53
N TRP A 246 1.21 37.29 0.23
CA TRP A 246 1.55 35.94 -0.22
C TRP A 246 3.06 35.81 -0.38
N THR A 247 3.66 34.95 0.43
CA THR A 247 5.08 34.69 0.54
C THR A 247 5.51 33.33 -0.02
N GLY A 248 4.56 32.39 -0.20
CA GLY A 248 4.79 31.16 -0.95
C GLY A 248 3.75 30.07 -0.71
N SER A 249 4.00 28.86 -1.24
CA SER A 249 3.02 27.75 -1.27
C SER A 249 2.43 27.39 0.09
N LYS A 250 3.17 27.59 1.18
CA LYS A 250 2.72 27.29 2.55
C LYS A 250 1.55 28.15 3.01
N ASP A 251 1.35 29.30 2.38
CA ASP A 251 0.25 30.20 2.71
C ASP A 251 -1.10 29.58 2.35
N VAL A 252 -1.15 28.56 1.48
CA VAL A 252 -2.37 27.79 1.19
C VAL A 252 -2.97 27.24 2.49
N SER A 253 -2.17 26.66 3.38
CA SER A 253 -2.63 26.13 4.67
C SER A 253 -3.20 27.18 5.63
N GLU A 254 -2.90 28.47 5.42
CA GLU A 254 -3.48 29.54 6.23
C GLU A 254 -4.93 29.87 5.85
N TYR A 255 -5.30 29.60 4.59
CA TYR A 255 -6.62 29.94 4.03
C TYR A 255 -7.50 28.70 3.83
N PHE A 256 -6.91 27.54 3.55
CA PHE A 256 -7.59 26.30 3.19
C PHE A 256 -7.16 25.14 4.08
N LYS A 257 -8.12 24.31 4.49
CA LYS A 257 -7.85 22.98 5.05
C LYS A 257 -7.26 22.10 3.95
N ASN A 258 -6.69 20.96 4.34
CA ASN A 258 -6.22 19.94 3.40
C ASN A 258 -7.32 19.39 2.47
N THR A 259 -8.60 19.50 2.82
CA THR A 259 -9.70 19.14 1.91
C THR A 259 -10.08 20.25 0.92
N GLY A 260 -9.39 21.38 0.98
CA GLY A 260 -9.70 22.61 0.24
C GLY A 260 -10.82 23.44 0.84
N GLU A 261 -11.38 23.06 2.00
CA GLU A 261 -12.38 23.86 2.71
C GLU A 261 -11.76 25.16 3.23
N ILE A 262 -12.44 26.29 3.02
CA ILE A 262 -11.94 27.59 3.48
C ILE A 262 -12.02 27.71 5.01
N ILE A 263 -10.88 27.98 5.65
CA ILE A 263 -10.76 28.19 7.09
C ILE A 263 -11.05 29.65 7.45
N LYS A 264 -10.50 30.58 6.66
CA LYS A 264 -10.68 32.02 6.83
C LYS A 264 -11.68 32.50 5.77
N THR A 265 -12.95 32.56 6.15
CA THR A 265 -14.00 33.11 5.29
C THR A 265 -13.62 34.54 4.88
N PRO A 266 -13.71 34.84 3.58
CA PRO A 266 -12.58 35.30 2.77
C PRO A 266 -11.92 36.53 3.38
N GLN A 267 -10.60 36.67 3.22
CA GLN A 267 -9.96 37.96 3.37
C GLN A 267 -10.53 38.86 2.26
N THR A 268 -11.67 39.47 2.53
CA THR A 268 -12.38 40.33 1.60
C THR A 268 -11.42 41.41 1.15
N ASP A 269 -11.38 41.65 -0.15
CA ASP A 269 -10.55 42.68 -0.75
C ASP A 269 -9.04 42.45 -0.60
N MET A 270 -8.56 41.21 -0.83
CA MET A 270 -7.12 40.98 -1.00
C MET A 270 -6.61 41.90 -2.10
N LYS A 271 -5.49 42.56 -1.84
CA LYS A 271 -4.88 43.52 -2.75
C LYS A 271 -3.68 42.89 -3.42
N ALA A 272 -3.38 43.38 -4.62
CA ALA A 272 -2.19 42.98 -5.33
C ALA A 272 -1.40 44.22 -5.75
N THR A 273 -0.09 44.09 -5.69
CA THR A 273 0.85 45.06 -6.24
C THR A 273 0.95 44.83 -7.76
N ASN A 274 0.87 45.90 -8.55
CA ASN A 274 1.01 45.82 -10.01
C ASN A 274 2.37 45.26 -10.41
N VAL A 275 2.36 44.32 -11.36
CA VAL A 275 3.55 43.72 -11.97
C VAL A 275 3.36 43.67 -13.48
N GLY A 276 4.45 43.85 -14.24
CA GLY A 276 4.43 43.75 -15.70
C GLY A 276 3.60 44.84 -16.38
N THR A 277 2.80 44.44 -17.37
CA THR A 277 2.03 45.35 -18.24
C THR A 277 0.55 45.45 -17.84
N GLY A 278 0.15 44.74 -16.78
CA GLY A 278 -1.23 44.74 -16.27
C GLY A 278 -1.53 45.90 -15.32
N ASN A 279 -2.82 46.20 -15.14
CA ASN A 279 -3.28 47.13 -14.11
C ASN A 279 -4.28 46.44 -13.17
N VAL A 280 -3.76 45.91 -12.05
CA VAL A 280 -4.57 45.39 -10.94
C VAL A 280 -4.78 46.42 -9.83
N ALA A 281 -4.36 47.68 -10.04
CA ALA A 281 -4.55 48.74 -9.05
C ALA A 281 -6.03 49.01 -8.83
N GLY A 282 -6.50 48.74 -7.61
CA GLY A 282 -7.91 48.90 -7.22
C GLY A 282 -8.79 47.68 -7.51
N VAL A 283 -8.24 46.59 -8.05
CA VAL A 283 -8.93 45.30 -8.11
C VAL A 283 -8.94 44.69 -6.71
N LYS A 284 -10.11 44.24 -6.28
CA LYS A 284 -10.31 43.51 -5.02
C LYS A 284 -10.38 42.03 -5.34
N PHE A 285 -9.43 41.25 -4.85
CA PHE A 285 -9.39 39.81 -5.07
C PHE A 285 -10.06 39.05 -3.93
N THR A 286 -10.81 38.02 -4.30
CA THR A 286 -11.38 37.02 -3.39
C THR A 286 -11.15 35.64 -3.98
N PHE A 287 -11.01 34.60 -3.16
CA PHE A 287 -10.92 33.23 -3.68
C PHE A 287 -12.24 32.81 -4.30
N ALA A 288 -12.20 32.22 -5.50
CA ALA A 288 -13.35 31.58 -6.08
C ALA A 288 -13.66 30.28 -5.31
N THR A 289 -14.94 29.99 -5.11
CA THR A 289 -15.37 28.86 -4.27
C THR A 289 -16.50 28.09 -4.91
N VAL A 290 -16.53 26.78 -4.67
CA VAL A 290 -17.63 25.90 -5.03
C VAL A 290 -18.26 25.33 -3.75
N GLU A 291 -19.59 25.32 -3.66
CA GLU A 291 -20.31 24.66 -2.57
C GLU A 291 -20.54 23.19 -2.90
N GLN A 292 -19.92 22.31 -2.13
CA GLN A 292 -19.96 20.87 -2.40
C GLN A 292 -19.82 20.03 -1.14
N LYS A 293 -20.23 18.76 -1.23
CA LYS A 293 -19.86 17.74 -0.23
C LYS A 293 -18.36 17.50 -0.30
N ILE A 294 -17.78 17.04 0.81
CA ILE A 294 -16.35 16.74 0.92
C ILE A 294 -16.15 15.31 1.38
N ALA A 295 -15.29 14.59 0.67
CA ALA A 295 -14.76 13.31 1.09
C ALA A 295 -13.61 13.52 2.08
N THR A 296 -13.61 12.73 3.14
CA THR A 296 -12.62 12.77 4.23
C THR A 296 -12.01 11.40 4.42
N TYR A 297 -10.70 11.36 4.65
CA TYR A 297 -9.96 10.14 4.98
C TYR A 297 -9.61 10.11 6.47
N GLN A 298 -9.94 9.01 7.15
CA GLN A 298 -9.68 8.78 8.57
C GLN A 298 -8.60 7.70 8.82
N GLY A 299 -8.06 7.12 7.74
CA GLY A 299 -6.94 6.18 7.81
C GLY A 299 -5.62 6.86 8.14
N ASP A 300 -4.53 6.09 8.06
CA ASP A 300 -3.18 6.64 8.12
C ASP A 300 -2.38 6.34 6.86
N ASN A 301 -1.31 7.10 6.66
CA ASN A 301 -0.44 6.97 5.50
C ASN A 301 0.71 5.97 5.75
N LYS A 302 0.48 4.98 6.63
CA LYS A 302 1.49 3.99 6.99
C LYS A 302 1.25 2.69 6.23
N HIS A 303 2.35 2.07 5.85
CA HIS A 303 2.32 0.78 5.18
C HIS A 303 2.39 -0.37 6.17
N ILE A 304 1.73 -1.46 5.80
CA ILE A 304 1.80 -2.77 6.42
C ILE A 304 2.84 -3.56 5.63
N SER A 305 3.80 -4.16 6.33
CA SER A 305 4.77 -5.07 5.73
C SER A 305 4.58 -6.47 6.29
N MET A 306 4.68 -7.47 5.42
CA MET A 306 4.64 -8.87 5.81
C MET A 306 6.03 -9.47 5.63
N THR A 307 6.63 -9.90 6.74
CA THR A 307 8.00 -10.40 6.78
C THR A 307 8.16 -11.63 5.88
N LYS A 308 9.03 -11.52 4.88
CA LYS A 308 9.33 -12.58 3.90
C LYS A 308 10.72 -13.19 4.03
N LYS A 309 11.55 -12.63 4.92
CA LYS A 309 12.88 -13.10 5.35
C LYS A 309 13.32 -12.30 6.57
N ASN A 310 14.24 -12.82 7.39
CA ASN A 310 14.90 -12.05 8.45
C ASN A 310 15.80 -10.97 7.81
N GLY A 311 15.59 -9.70 8.18
CA GLY A 311 16.34 -8.55 7.65
C GLY A 311 15.62 -7.22 7.87
N THR A 312 16.21 -6.12 7.40
CA THR A 312 15.55 -4.82 7.35
C THR A 312 14.39 -4.89 6.34
N THR A 313 13.21 -4.44 6.74
CA THR A 313 12.07 -4.27 5.84
C THR A 313 12.39 -3.17 4.84
N GLU A 314 12.29 -3.45 3.54
CA GLU A 314 12.44 -2.45 2.48
C GLU A 314 11.05 -1.88 2.11
N PRO A 315 10.72 -0.61 2.45
CA PRO A 315 9.38 -0.07 2.28
C PRO A 315 8.89 -0.01 0.82
N THR A 316 9.79 -0.11 -0.16
CA THR A 316 9.42 -0.03 -1.58
C THR A 316 8.97 -1.38 -2.15
N SER A 317 9.45 -2.50 -1.58
CA SER A 317 9.19 -3.86 -2.06
C SER A 317 8.43 -4.77 -1.09
N ASP A 318 8.28 -4.35 0.16
CA ASP A 318 7.79 -5.22 1.24
C ASP A 318 6.43 -4.77 1.79
N THR A 319 5.86 -3.69 1.23
CA THR A 319 4.57 -3.15 1.65
C THR A 319 3.44 -3.81 0.88
N VAL A 320 2.45 -4.34 1.61
CA VAL A 320 1.34 -5.10 1.02
C VAL A 320 0.10 -4.27 0.75
N ASN A 321 -0.06 -3.15 1.46
CA ASN A 321 -1.21 -2.27 1.33
C ASN A 321 -0.92 -1.05 0.44
N VAL A 322 -2.00 -0.39 0.05
CA VAL A 322 -2.03 0.91 -0.62
C VAL A 322 -2.85 1.84 0.26
N THR A 323 -2.44 3.10 0.35
CA THR A 323 -3.10 4.11 1.21
C THR A 323 -3.96 5.08 0.40
N GLY A 324 -4.86 5.82 1.06
CA GLY A 324 -5.73 6.81 0.41
C GLY A 324 -4.99 7.81 -0.49
N PRO A 325 -3.91 8.47 -0.02
CA PRO A 325 -3.11 9.39 -0.85
C PRO A 325 -2.43 8.72 -2.06
N GLU A 326 -2.15 7.41 -2.00
CA GLU A 326 -1.60 6.70 -3.16
C GLU A 326 -2.67 6.44 -4.24
N ILE A 327 -3.94 6.27 -3.85
CA ILE A 327 -5.05 6.04 -4.79
C ILE A 327 -5.57 7.36 -5.33
N TRP A 328 -5.83 8.30 -4.43
CA TRP A 328 -6.52 9.57 -4.73
C TRP A 328 -5.57 10.74 -4.92
N GLY A 329 -4.27 10.51 -4.91
CA GLY A 329 -3.24 11.51 -5.17
C GLY A 329 -3.25 12.67 -4.17
N THR A 330 -2.67 13.78 -4.62
CA THR A 330 -2.62 15.06 -3.92
C THR A 330 -2.98 16.19 -4.89
N ASP A 331 -3.58 17.25 -4.35
CA ASP A 331 -3.95 18.48 -5.02
C ASP A 331 -3.19 19.68 -4.40
N ILE A 332 -3.50 20.90 -4.87
CA ILE A 332 -2.87 22.12 -4.38
C ILE A 332 -3.12 22.41 -2.89
N PHE A 333 -4.15 21.80 -2.30
CA PHE A 333 -4.55 22.03 -0.90
C PHE A 333 -3.90 21.05 0.07
N ASP A 334 -3.39 19.91 -0.40
CA ASP A 334 -2.85 18.86 0.46
C ASP A 334 -1.48 18.30 0.08
N ASP A 335 -0.79 18.93 -0.88
CA ASP A 335 0.59 18.61 -1.18
C ASP A 335 1.56 19.09 -0.06
N ALA A 336 2.78 18.56 -0.05
CA ALA A 336 3.78 18.90 0.96
C ALA A 336 4.24 20.37 0.92
N SER A 337 4.07 21.05 -0.21
CA SER A 337 4.41 22.46 -0.41
C SER A 337 3.34 23.41 0.13
N SER A 338 2.08 22.97 0.17
CA SER A 338 0.90 23.73 0.62
C SER A 338 0.92 24.05 2.13
N GLY A 339 1.78 23.36 2.89
CA GLY A 339 1.83 23.41 4.35
C GLY A 339 0.82 22.50 5.05
N ASN A 340 -0.07 21.85 4.29
CA ASN A 340 -1.03 20.89 4.79
C ASN A 340 -0.50 19.45 4.72
N ALA A 341 -1.09 18.56 5.52
CA ALA A 341 -0.87 17.13 5.39
C ALA A 341 -1.78 16.53 4.30
N PRO A 342 -1.33 15.48 3.58
CA PRO A 342 -2.12 14.81 2.55
C PRO A 342 -3.50 14.42 3.07
N SER A 343 -4.55 14.82 2.35
CA SER A 343 -5.94 14.54 2.72
C SER A 343 -6.34 13.10 2.46
N GLY A 344 -5.68 12.45 1.48
CA GLY A 344 -6.05 11.13 1.01
C GLY A 344 -7.36 11.08 0.23
N THR A 345 -7.97 12.23 -0.08
CA THR A 345 -9.23 12.34 -0.82
C THR A 345 -9.21 13.42 -1.91
N ALA A 346 -8.04 13.93 -2.29
CA ALA A 346 -7.88 14.99 -3.27
C ALA A 346 -8.70 14.73 -4.56
N MET A 347 -8.45 13.63 -5.27
CA MET A 347 -9.17 13.31 -6.50
C MET A 347 -10.69 13.10 -6.28
N LEU A 348 -11.12 12.53 -5.15
CA LEU A 348 -12.56 12.41 -4.85
C LEU A 348 -13.21 13.80 -4.71
N ASN A 349 -12.53 14.74 -4.07
CA ASN A 349 -13.00 16.12 -3.90
C ASN A 349 -12.97 16.91 -5.23
N GLU A 350 -12.02 16.62 -6.11
CA GLU A 350 -12.00 17.18 -7.46
C GLU A 350 -13.11 16.60 -8.33
N MET A 351 -13.40 15.29 -8.26
CA MET A 351 -14.53 14.68 -8.95
C MET A 351 -15.87 15.26 -8.47
N LEU A 352 -16.02 15.54 -7.16
CA LEU A 352 -17.16 16.27 -6.62
C LEU A 352 -17.26 17.69 -7.20
N THR A 353 -16.11 18.33 -7.47
CA THR A 353 -16.06 19.66 -8.10
C THR A 353 -16.56 19.57 -9.55
N VAL A 354 -16.11 18.56 -10.30
CA VAL A 354 -16.60 18.31 -11.66
C VAL A 354 -18.11 18.07 -11.66
N GLN A 355 -18.62 17.24 -10.75
CA GLN A 355 -20.06 16.99 -10.61
C GLN A 355 -20.84 18.29 -10.39
N LYS A 356 -20.33 19.20 -9.54
CA LYS A 356 -20.97 20.49 -9.29
C LYS A 356 -20.94 21.42 -10.50
N GLN A 357 -19.83 21.44 -11.24
CA GLN A 357 -19.73 22.23 -12.46
C GLN A 357 -20.63 21.70 -13.59
N VAL A 358 -20.85 20.37 -13.63
CA VAL A 358 -21.89 19.77 -14.48
C VAL A 358 -23.28 20.26 -14.07
N THR A 359 -23.64 20.20 -12.80
CA THR A 359 -24.97 20.70 -12.36
C THR A 359 -25.16 22.21 -12.58
N SER A 360 -24.06 22.97 -12.66
CA SER A 360 -24.05 24.41 -12.93
C SER A 360 -24.01 24.77 -14.42
N ALA A 361 -23.89 23.76 -15.30
CA ALA A 361 -23.80 23.90 -16.75
C ALA A 361 -22.64 24.80 -17.25
N ASP A 362 -21.47 24.77 -16.58
CA ASP A 362 -20.28 25.48 -17.03
C ASP A 362 -19.50 24.65 -18.09
N PHE A 363 -19.99 24.69 -19.33
CA PHE A 363 -19.39 23.95 -20.45
C PHE A 363 -17.93 24.34 -20.72
N SER A 364 -17.58 25.62 -20.52
CA SER A 364 -16.22 26.10 -20.76
C SER A 364 -15.24 25.46 -19.79
N TRP A 365 -15.58 25.45 -18.50
CA TRP A 365 -14.76 24.83 -17.47
C TRP A 365 -14.68 23.31 -17.66
N LEU A 366 -15.80 22.66 -17.98
CA LEU A 366 -15.86 21.21 -18.19
C LEU A 366 -15.00 20.73 -19.37
N SER A 367 -14.96 21.51 -20.45
CA SER A 367 -14.20 21.17 -21.67
C SER A 367 -12.68 21.17 -21.50
N ASP A 368 -12.18 21.81 -20.44
CA ASP A 368 -10.74 21.96 -20.18
C ASP A 368 -10.36 21.34 -18.83
N ASP A 369 -10.80 21.96 -17.73
CA ASP A 369 -10.48 21.53 -16.36
C ASP A 369 -11.17 20.21 -16.01
N GLY A 370 -12.46 20.08 -16.33
CA GLY A 370 -13.24 18.89 -16.01
C GLY A 370 -12.64 17.63 -16.64
N GLN A 371 -12.32 17.67 -17.94
CA GLN A 371 -11.69 16.55 -18.62
C GLN A 371 -10.29 16.24 -18.07
N THR A 372 -9.49 17.27 -17.79
CA THR A 372 -8.13 17.07 -17.25
C THR A 372 -8.17 16.42 -15.87
N ILE A 373 -9.10 16.82 -15.00
CA ILE A 373 -9.31 16.21 -13.68
C ILE A 373 -9.72 14.74 -13.82
N SER A 374 -10.69 14.44 -14.68
CA SER A 374 -11.16 13.06 -14.91
C SER A 374 -10.03 12.17 -15.47
N ASP A 375 -9.19 12.71 -16.36
CA ASP A 375 -8.02 12.02 -16.90
C ASP A 375 -6.97 11.72 -15.82
N GLN A 376 -6.69 12.68 -14.95
CA GLN A 376 -5.71 12.54 -13.87
C GLN A 376 -6.19 11.59 -12.78
N ALA A 377 -7.48 11.62 -12.43
CA ALA A 377 -8.06 10.67 -11.48
C ALA A 377 -7.86 9.23 -11.97
N HIS A 378 -8.22 8.97 -13.24
CA HIS A 378 -7.99 7.67 -13.89
C HIS A 378 -6.50 7.30 -13.92
N ALA A 379 -5.63 8.20 -14.39
CA ALA A 379 -4.19 7.93 -14.51
C ALA A 379 -3.52 7.61 -13.17
N THR A 380 -3.96 8.26 -12.08
CA THR A 380 -3.43 8.04 -10.73
C THR A 380 -3.78 6.64 -10.23
N THR A 381 -5.04 6.24 -10.35
CA THR A 381 -5.51 4.91 -9.95
C THR A 381 -4.79 3.82 -10.74
N VAL A 382 -4.68 3.95 -12.06
CA VAL A 382 -3.98 3.00 -12.93
C VAL A 382 -2.49 2.89 -12.59
N THR A 383 -1.84 4.01 -12.24
CA THR A 383 -0.44 3.99 -11.80
C THR A 383 -0.28 3.18 -10.50
N THR A 384 -1.24 3.32 -9.60
CA THR A 384 -1.26 2.62 -8.32
C THR A 384 -1.58 1.13 -8.49
N GLU A 385 -2.50 0.77 -9.38
CA GLU A 385 -2.76 -0.60 -9.83
C GLU A 385 -1.49 -1.24 -10.41
N THR A 386 -0.79 -0.52 -11.31
CA THR A 386 0.46 -1.01 -11.92
C THR A 386 1.54 -1.29 -10.87
N LYS A 387 1.70 -0.39 -9.89
CA LYS A 387 2.64 -0.59 -8.76
C LYS A 387 2.25 -1.80 -7.92
N LEU A 388 0.96 -1.98 -7.63
CA LEU A 388 0.45 -3.11 -6.87
C LEU A 388 0.67 -4.43 -7.62
N GLY A 389 0.37 -4.48 -8.92
CA GLY A 389 0.60 -5.65 -9.77
C GLY A 389 2.08 -6.05 -9.84
N ALA A 390 3.00 -5.08 -9.94
CA ALA A 390 4.43 -5.34 -9.88
C ALA A 390 4.85 -5.97 -8.54
N ARG A 391 4.33 -5.46 -7.41
CA ARG A 391 4.59 -6.02 -6.08
C ARG A 391 3.97 -7.41 -5.91
N GLN A 392 2.76 -7.64 -6.42
CA GLN A 392 2.12 -8.95 -6.40
C GLN A 392 2.97 -10.00 -7.13
N GLN A 393 3.57 -9.64 -8.28
CA GLN A 393 4.46 -10.56 -9.01
C GLN A 393 5.74 -10.90 -8.22
N LEU A 394 6.29 -9.93 -7.47
CA LEU A 394 7.40 -10.19 -6.56
C LEU A 394 6.99 -11.15 -5.45
N TYR A 395 5.82 -10.97 -4.83
CA TYR A 395 5.32 -11.86 -3.80
C TYR A 395 5.06 -13.28 -4.33
N ASN A 396 4.50 -13.42 -5.54
CA ASN A 396 4.35 -14.73 -6.19
C ASN A 396 5.71 -15.42 -6.41
N SER A 397 6.72 -14.66 -6.85
CA SER A 397 8.09 -15.19 -7.04
C SER A 397 8.72 -15.64 -5.73
N VAL A 398 8.51 -14.88 -4.64
CA VAL A 398 8.96 -15.23 -3.30
C VAL A 398 8.21 -16.46 -2.78
N ALA A 399 6.90 -16.57 -3.02
CA ALA A 399 6.13 -17.75 -2.65
C ALA A 399 6.70 -19.02 -3.29
N THR A 400 7.02 -18.99 -4.59
CA THR A 400 7.68 -20.10 -5.28
C THR A 400 9.07 -20.41 -4.70
N MET A 401 9.86 -19.37 -4.37
CA MET A 401 11.18 -19.56 -3.74
C MET A 401 11.06 -20.25 -2.37
N LEU A 402 10.14 -19.78 -1.52
CA LEU A 402 9.91 -20.33 -0.18
C LEU A 402 9.35 -21.77 -0.25
N ASP A 403 8.55 -22.09 -1.26
CA ASP A 403 8.07 -23.46 -1.50
C ASP A 403 9.22 -24.39 -1.87
N ASN A 404 10.09 -23.98 -2.80
CA ASN A 404 11.31 -24.72 -3.14
C ASN A 404 12.23 -24.89 -1.92
N GLN A 405 12.41 -23.84 -1.11
CA GLN A 405 13.19 -23.93 0.13
C GLN A 405 12.55 -24.89 1.13
N ASN A 406 11.22 -24.90 1.26
CA ASN A 406 10.53 -25.84 2.15
C ASN A 406 10.81 -27.29 1.73
N VAL A 407 10.73 -27.60 0.42
CA VAL A 407 11.04 -28.93 -0.11
C VAL A 407 12.49 -29.33 0.20
N LEU A 408 13.45 -28.42 -0.02
CA LEU A 408 14.86 -28.68 0.26
C LEU A 408 15.13 -28.89 1.76
N ILE A 409 14.56 -28.05 2.62
CA ILE A 409 14.72 -28.17 4.08
C ILE A 409 14.08 -29.49 4.56
N LYS A 410 12.89 -29.85 4.08
CA LYS A 410 12.25 -31.14 4.41
C LYS A 410 13.09 -32.34 3.96
N GLN A 411 13.74 -32.24 2.80
CA GLN A 411 14.68 -33.25 2.35
C GLN A 411 15.89 -33.32 3.28
N ASP A 412 16.52 -32.20 3.63
CA ASP A 412 17.65 -32.15 4.56
C ASP A 412 17.29 -32.70 5.96
N VAL A 413 16.09 -32.37 6.47
CA VAL A 413 15.54 -32.96 7.70
C VAL A 413 15.44 -34.47 7.56
N THR A 414 14.87 -34.96 6.46
CA THR A 414 14.70 -36.40 6.19
C THR A 414 16.06 -37.10 6.08
N ASP A 415 17.02 -36.55 5.35
CA ASP A 415 18.35 -37.13 5.17
C ASP A 415 19.08 -37.29 6.51
N VAL A 416 18.92 -36.32 7.41
CA VAL A 416 19.59 -36.31 8.71
C VAL A 416 18.83 -37.14 9.76
N SER A 417 17.50 -37.22 9.70
CA SER A 417 16.67 -37.86 10.74
C SER A 417 16.09 -39.23 10.38
N ALA A 418 15.91 -39.54 9.10
CA ALA A 418 15.23 -40.77 8.70
C ALA A 418 16.10 -42.01 8.93
N VAL A 419 15.44 -43.11 9.30
CA VAL A 419 16.00 -44.46 9.34
C VAL A 419 15.56 -45.25 8.12
N ASP A 420 16.45 -46.08 7.59
CA ASP A 420 16.05 -47.11 6.62
C ASP A 420 15.27 -48.20 7.36
N VAL A 421 13.94 -48.16 7.21
CA VAL A 421 13.01 -49.06 7.91
C VAL A 421 13.25 -50.53 7.52
N ALA A 422 13.72 -50.81 6.30
CA ALA A 422 14.03 -52.17 5.87
C ALA A 422 15.27 -52.70 6.58
N ALA A 423 16.34 -51.90 6.61
CA ALA A 423 17.55 -52.25 7.37
C ALA A 423 17.29 -52.32 8.88
N LEU A 424 16.43 -51.45 9.41
CA LEU A 424 16.00 -51.44 10.81
C LEU A 424 15.29 -52.75 11.17
N ALA A 425 14.35 -53.19 10.34
CA ALA A 425 13.60 -54.42 10.57
C ALA A 425 14.53 -55.64 10.64
N THR A 426 15.52 -55.73 9.74
CA THR A 426 16.54 -56.79 9.78
C THR A 426 17.34 -56.75 11.07
N LYS A 427 17.85 -55.58 11.47
CA LYS A 427 18.60 -55.42 12.73
C LYS A 427 17.76 -55.74 13.96
N LEU A 428 16.49 -55.35 13.97
CA LEU A 428 15.57 -55.64 15.06
C LEU A 428 15.34 -57.15 15.21
N MET A 429 15.15 -57.87 14.09
CA MET A 429 15.04 -59.33 14.09
C MET A 429 16.34 -60.01 14.58
N GLU A 430 17.50 -59.52 14.16
CA GLU A 430 18.80 -60.00 14.63
C GLU A 430 18.96 -59.82 16.14
N GLU A 431 18.72 -58.62 16.68
CA GLU A 431 18.85 -58.35 18.11
C GLU A 431 17.78 -59.07 18.94
N GLN A 432 16.56 -59.23 18.43
CA GLN A 432 15.53 -60.03 19.07
C GLN A 432 15.94 -61.51 19.14
N THR A 433 16.58 -62.02 18.10
CA THR A 433 17.15 -63.38 18.08
C THR A 433 18.30 -63.50 19.06
N VAL A 434 19.23 -62.53 19.11
CA VAL A 434 20.35 -62.49 20.05
C VAL A 434 19.88 -62.40 21.50
N TYR A 435 18.86 -61.60 21.79
CA TYR A 435 18.25 -61.50 23.11
C TYR A 435 17.63 -62.83 23.54
N ASN A 436 16.87 -63.49 22.66
CA ASN A 436 16.29 -64.81 22.93
C ASN A 436 17.36 -65.90 23.13
N MET A 437 18.43 -65.88 22.32
CA MET A 437 19.59 -66.77 22.50
C MET A 437 20.29 -66.50 23.83
N SER A 438 20.43 -65.23 24.22
CA SER A 438 21.05 -64.84 25.49
C SER A 438 20.20 -65.30 26.69
N LEU A 439 18.87 -65.19 26.63
CA LEU A 439 17.98 -65.76 27.64
C LEU A 439 18.17 -67.28 27.78
N ALA A 440 18.23 -67.99 26.65
CA ALA A 440 18.47 -69.44 26.64
C ALA A 440 19.86 -69.84 27.18
N LEU A 441 20.90 -69.05 26.90
CA LEU A 441 22.25 -69.25 27.44
C LEU A 441 22.31 -68.97 28.95
N GLY A 442 21.60 -67.95 29.44
CA GLY A 442 21.48 -67.68 30.87
C GLY A 442 20.89 -68.84 31.66
N ALA A 443 19.87 -69.49 31.09
CA ALA A 443 19.28 -70.69 31.66
C ALA A 443 20.28 -71.87 31.78
N ARG A 444 21.37 -71.87 30.99
CA ARG A 444 22.46 -72.87 31.05
C ARG A 444 23.66 -72.45 31.92
N ILE A 445 23.94 -71.14 32.06
CA ILE A 445 25.09 -70.61 32.80
C ILE A 445 24.77 -70.36 34.27
N LEU A 446 23.50 -70.16 34.62
CA LEU A 446 23.06 -70.23 36.02
C LEU A 446 23.27 -71.69 36.48
N PRO A 447 24.16 -71.94 37.45
CA PRO A 447 24.38 -73.31 37.92
C PRO A 447 23.06 -73.88 38.42
N GLN A 448 22.76 -75.14 38.07
CA GLN A 448 21.80 -75.94 38.83
C GLN A 448 22.13 -75.75 40.31
N SER A 449 21.13 -75.33 41.09
CA SER A 449 21.31 -75.16 42.52
C SER A 449 21.90 -76.46 43.11
N LEU A 450 22.65 -76.35 44.20
CA LEU A 450 23.27 -77.47 44.94
C LEU A 450 22.32 -78.66 45.23
N ALA A 451 21.00 -78.49 45.07
CA ALA A 451 19.99 -79.54 45.20
C ALA A 451 20.04 -80.61 44.09
N ASP A 452 20.55 -80.31 42.89
CA ASP A 452 20.61 -81.29 41.76
C ASP A 452 21.92 -82.09 41.73
N TYR A 453 22.92 -81.67 42.51
CA TYR A 453 24.17 -82.42 42.72
C TYR A 453 24.07 -83.43 43.88
N LEU A 454 22.92 -83.46 44.57
CA LEU A 454 22.64 -84.28 45.76
C LEU A 454 21.42 -85.21 45.58
N SER A 455 20.88 -85.36 44.37
CA SER A 455 19.84 -86.35 44.03
C SER A 455 20.40 -87.60 43.39
#